data_AF-A0A1J5X581-F1
#
_entry.id   AF-A0A1J5X581-F1
#
_cell.length_a   1.000
_cell.length_b   1.000
_cell.length_c   1.000
_cell.angle_alpha   90.00
_cell.angle_beta   90.00
_cell.angle_gamma   90.00
#
_symmetry.space_group_name_H-M   'P 1'
#
loop_
_entity.id
_entity.type
_entity.pdbx_description
1 polymer ?
#
loop_
_entity_poly.entity_id
_entity_poly.type
_entity_poly.pdbx_seq_one_letter_code
_entity_poly.pdbx_strand_id
1 'polypeptide(L)'
;FDLARKSFAKHGDSFFVDEKRGVLIVSEALWEKGHVGVQKKEQFLYEQRQEVLRALVEQLQAPDSFLLTQDLPNEAVLLTGKTTVTLSNIEISENLFIVLLRKTKITVGESFSITEHVDNEDCIGEHGMARNSPFCLRRNDRHKTVSLLALENIKGMPPNSIGCVLREINLKDTDLINILPKLRIHEDSEVEELILDASEKKYIAGILKQKQKFCVGRVKSMRLREYAVGILPEIEVHDDYEVEQLDLSAGREVHVAGILAKDQPFYIGGVKKMLLWECAVRVATKMRVRDDCEIGELILAAIREEDIARILAKDKPFCVGRVKSMDLKEYAVHVIIKMRIKEGSIMESFNLEKYSEYYSRILEEKDGSIELGRIRRSGFHVPREIRRKLRYTLVDEEGKEVLGETIGEVATANRGGVEEARVHWETIGEFFDSTAVLLGLFLVIWLSSYLRV
;
A
#
# COMPACT_ATOMS: atom_id res chain seq x y z
N PHE A 1 -5.50 30.33 -28.11
CA PHE A 1 -5.02 29.98 -26.76
C PHE A 1 -6.13 29.17 -26.15
N ASP A 2 -5.87 27.90 -25.88
CA ASP A 2 -6.88 26.95 -25.43
C ASP A 2 -6.95 27.04 -23.90
N LEU A 3 -8.04 27.59 -23.35
CA LEU A 3 -8.27 27.60 -21.90
C LEU A 3 -8.18 26.18 -21.34
N ALA A 4 -8.54 25.19 -22.16
CA ALA A 4 -8.36 23.77 -21.84
C ALA A 4 -6.90 23.39 -21.56
N ARG A 5 -5.91 24.08 -22.13
CA ARG A 5 -4.48 23.82 -21.88
C ARG A 5 -3.95 24.40 -20.56
N LYS A 6 -4.62 25.37 -19.94
CA LYS A 6 -4.21 25.96 -18.63
C LYS A 6 -5.13 25.54 -17.49
N SER A 7 -6.39 25.22 -17.79
CA SER A 7 -7.30 24.67 -16.81
C SER A 7 -6.87 23.28 -16.38
N PHE A 8 -7.02 22.98 -15.09
CA PHE A 8 -6.87 21.60 -14.61
C PHE A 8 -8.22 20.86 -14.58
N ALA A 9 -9.34 21.56 -14.79
CA ALA A 9 -10.66 20.97 -14.91
C ALA A 9 -11.59 21.89 -15.72
N LYS A 10 -12.60 21.31 -16.35
CA LYS A 10 -13.62 21.99 -17.17
C LYS A 10 -15.00 21.51 -16.74
N HIS A 11 -16.01 22.37 -16.79
CA HIS A 11 -17.42 22.01 -16.62
C HIS A 11 -18.31 22.91 -17.46
N GLY A 12 -19.02 22.35 -18.44
CA GLY A 12 -19.73 23.11 -19.47
C GLY A 12 -18.79 24.10 -20.15
N ASP A 13 -19.19 25.38 -20.20
CA ASP A 13 -18.38 26.48 -20.74
C ASP A 13 -17.47 27.13 -19.69
N SER A 14 -17.33 26.53 -18.50
CA SER A 14 -16.50 27.04 -17.40
C SER A 14 -15.20 26.27 -17.24
N PHE A 15 -14.14 27.00 -16.90
CA PHE A 15 -12.80 26.47 -16.71
C PHE A 15 -12.28 26.76 -15.30
N PHE A 16 -11.65 25.77 -14.68
CA PHE A 16 -10.98 25.88 -13.38
C PHE A 16 -9.47 26.02 -13.58
N VAL A 17 -8.91 27.13 -13.13
CA VAL A 17 -7.49 27.47 -13.28
C VAL A 17 -6.81 27.50 -11.91
N ASP A 18 -5.71 26.76 -11.77
CA ASP A 18 -4.90 26.76 -10.54
C ASP A 18 -4.05 28.02 -10.49
N GLU A 19 -4.40 28.94 -9.60
CA GLU A 19 -3.70 30.19 -9.39
C GLU A 19 -2.94 30.17 -8.05
N LYS A 20 -1.91 31.01 -7.93
CA LYS A 20 -1.03 31.00 -6.73
C LYS A 20 -1.81 31.19 -5.43
N ARG A 21 -2.87 31.99 -5.44
CA ARG A 21 -3.68 32.36 -4.27
C ARG A 21 -4.95 31.53 -4.10
N GLY A 22 -5.29 30.63 -5.04
CA GLY A 22 -6.62 30.03 -5.07
C GLY A 22 -6.94 29.27 -6.35
N VAL A 23 -8.23 29.02 -6.56
CA VAL A 23 -8.80 28.46 -7.79
C VAL A 23 -9.65 29.54 -8.45
N LEU A 24 -9.35 29.84 -9.71
CA LEU A 24 -10.14 30.78 -10.50
C LEU A 24 -11.12 30.00 -11.38
N ILE A 25 -12.40 30.35 -11.30
CA ILE A 25 -13.47 29.86 -12.17
C ILE A 25 -13.74 30.95 -13.20
N VAL A 26 -13.67 30.63 -14.50
CA VAL A 26 -13.92 31.58 -15.59
C VAL A 26 -14.77 30.92 -16.66
N SER A 27 -15.81 31.63 -17.14
CA SER A 27 -16.62 31.20 -18.28
C SER A 27 -15.94 31.55 -19.61
N GLU A 28 -16.17 30.75 -20.65
CA GLU A 28 -15.73 31.01 -22.01
C GLU A 28 -16.26 32.35 -22.54
N ALA A 29 -17.53 32.66 -22.23
CA ALA A 29 -18.20 33.89 -22.67
C ALA A 29 -17.52 35.18 -22.17
N LEU A 30 -16.97 35.17 -20.95
CA LEU A 30 -16.19 36.31 -20.45
C LEU A 30 -14.87 36.48 -21.20
N TRP A 31 -14.31 35.38 -21.69
CA TRP A 31 -13.05 35.39 -22.41
C TRP A 31 -13.19 35.90 -23.85
N GLU A 32 -14.29 35.54 -24.52
CA GLU A 32 -14.56 35.99 -25.89
C GLU A 32 -14.86 37.50 -25.97
N LYS A 33 -15.56 38.07 -24.98
CA LYS A 33 -15.87 39.51 -24.92
C LYS A 33 -14.63 40.40 -24.76
N GLY A 34 -13.53 39.88 -24.22
CA GLY A 34 -12.27 40.61 -24.07
C GLY A 34 -11.44 40.74 -25.36
N HIS A 35 -11.86 40.12 -26.46
CA HIS A 35 -11.02 39.94 -27.65
C HIS A 35 -11.74 40.23 -28.97
N VAL A 36 -12.31 41.43 -29.12
CA VAL A 36 -12.53 42.01 -30.46
C VAL A 36 -11.23 42.68 -30.91
N GLY A 37 -10.30 41.88 -31.44
CA GLY A 37 -9.23 42.39 -32.30
C GLY A 37 -7.80 42.28 -31.78
N VAL A 38 -7.26 41.05 -31.69
CA VAL A 38 -5.79 40.88 -31.76
C VAL A 38 -5.46 39.57 -32.48
N GLN A 39 -5.24 39.64 -33.80
CA GLN A 39 -4.48 38.63 -34.54
C GLN A 39 -2.99 39.01 -34.51
N LYS A 40 -2.15 38.28 -33.75
CA LYS A 40 -0.71 38.05 -34.03
C LYS A 40 0.00 37.20 -32.96
N LYS A 41 0.78 36.21 -33.46
CA LYS A 41 1.85 35.39 -32.84
C LYS A 41 1.66 34.89 -31.39
N GLU A 42 1.54 33.57 -31.26
CA GLU A 42 1.18 32.80 -30.05
C GLU A 42 1.99 33.12 -28.77
N GLN A 43 3.26 33.51 -28.88
CA GLN A 43 4.14 33.70 -27.73
C GLN A 43 3.96 35.06 -27.05
N PHE A 44 3.71 36.13 -27.81
CA PHE A 44 3.42 37.47 -27.27
C PHE A 44 2.01 37.53 -26.64
N LEU A 45 1.08 36.77 -27.23
CA LEU A 45 -0.25 36.53 -26.67
C LEU A 45 -0.18 35.87 -25.28
N TYR A 46 0.83 35.03 -25.00
CA TYR A 46 0.94 34.37 -23.70
C TYR A 46 1.20 35.35 -22.57
N GLU A 47 2.20 36.23 -22.71
CA GLU A 47 2.57 37.20 -21.67
C GLU A 47 1.46 38.21 -21.40
N GLN A 48 0.88 38.78 -22.46
CA GLN A 48 -0.27 39.70 -22.34
C GLN A 48 -1.49 39.03 -21.72
N ARG A 49 -1.76 37.75 -22.02
CA ARG A 49 -2.88 37.01 -21.42
C ARG A 49 -2.64 36.61 -19.97
N GLN A 50 -1.39 36.33 -19.57
CA GLN A 50 -1.05 36.16 -18.15
C GLN A 50 -1.26 37.48 -17.39
N GLU A 51 -0.96 38.61 -18.02
CA GLU A 51 -1.20 39.93 -17.45
C GLU A 51 -2.70 40.21 -17.27
N VAL A 52 -3.54 39.83 -18.24
CA VAL A 52 -5.01 39.91 -18.12
C VAL A 52 -5.54 39.04 -16.98
N LEU A 53 -5.11 37.77 -16.88
CA LEU A 53 -5.53 36.89 -15.78
C LEU A 53 -5.06 37.41 -14.42
N ARG A 54 -3.84 37.95 -14.33
CA ARG A 54 -3.33 38.59 -13.10
C ARG A 54 -4.15 39.82 -12.73
N ALA A 55 -4.44 40.70 -13.69
CA ALA A 55 -5.25 41.89 -13.47
C ALA A 55 -6.67 41.54 -13.03
N LEU A 56 -7.29 40.50 -13.62
CA LEU A 56 -8.60 40.00 -13.19
C LEU A 56 -8.57 39.47 -11.76
N VAL A 57 -7.56 38.64 -11.43
CA VAL A 57 -7.36 38.10 -10.07
C VAL A 57 -7.12 39.21 -9.04
N GLU A 58 -6.50 40.33 -9.43
CA GLU A 58 -6.29 41.50 -8.56
C GLU A 58 -7.57 42.30 -8.29
N GLN A 59 -8.56 42.25 -9.20
CA GLN A 59 -9.83 42.95 -9.07
C GLN A 59 -10.89 42.14 -8.31
N LEU A 60 -10.81 40.80 -8.33
CA LEU A 60 -11.79 39.93 -7.71
C LEU A 60 -11.64 39.88 -6.19
N GLN A 61 -12.76 40.05 -5.49
CA GLN A 61 -12.85 39.73 -4.07
C GLN A 61 -13.30 38.28 -3.89
N ALA A 62 -12.57 37.53 -3.07
CA ALA A 62 -12.90 36.16 -2.78
C ALA A 62 -14.14 36.10 -1.87
N PRO A 63 -15.16 35.30 -2.21
CA PRO A 63 -16.32 35.13 -1.34
C PRO A 63 -15.94 34.38 -0.07
N ASP A 64 -16.65 34.63 1.03
CA ASP A 64 -16.47 33.90 2.29
C ASP A 64 -16.98 32.46 2.20
N SER A 65 -18.07 32.26 1.45
CA SER A 65 -18.69 30.95 1.22
C SER A 65 -19.05 30.78 -0.25
N PHE A 66 -18.92 29.56 -0.76
CA PHE A 66 -19.24 29.20 -2.14
C PHE A 66 -19.87 27.81 -2.17
N LEU A 67 -21.09 27.70 -2.69
CA LEU A 67 -21.72 26.41 -2.93
C LEU A 67 -21.34 25.95 -4.33
N LEU A 68 -20.61 24.84 -4.45
CA LEU A 68 -20.30 24.27 -5.75
C LEU A 68 -21.53 23.52 -6.27
N THR A 69 -21.97 23.85 -7.47
CA THR A 69 -23.10 23.22 -8.17
C THR A 69 -22.75 23.01 -9.64
N GLN A 70 -23.61 22.29 -10.38
CA GLN A 70 -23.46 22.16 -11.83
C GLN A 70 -23.69 23.49 -12.56
N ASP A 71 -24.49 24.39 -11.99
CA ASP A 71 -24.74 25.72 -12.54
C ASP A 71 -23.69 26.71 -12.04
N LEU A 72 -22.57 26.77 -12.74
CA LEU A 72 -21.49 27.69 -12.41
C LEU A 72 -21.82 29.13 -12.83
N PRO A 73 -21.31 30.14 -12.09
CA PRO A 73 -21.56 31.54 -12.41
C PRO A 73 -20.93 31.91 -13.76
N ASN A 74 -21.64 32.75 -14.52
CA ASN A 74 -21.10 33.33 -15.75
C ASN A 74 -19.98 34.35 -15.46
N GLU A 75 -19.94 34.90 -14.24
CA GLU A 75 -18.92 35.83 -13.77
C GLU A 75 -17.67 35.09 -13.25
N ALA A 76 -16.50 35.71 -13.36
CA ALA A 76 -15.27 35.10 -12.85
C ALA A 76 -15.25 35.10 -11.31
N VAL A 77 -14.93 33.96 -10.71
CA VAL A 77 -14.88 33.80 -9.24
C VAL A 77 -13.53 33.27 -8.81
N LEU A 78 -12.91 33.95 -7.84
CA LEU A 78 -11.66 33.51 -7.23
C LEU A 78 -11.93 32.88 -5.86
N LEU A 79 -11.77 31.56 -5.75
CA LEU A 79 -11.85 30.82 -4.50
C LEU A 79 -10.48 30.78 -3.85
N THR A 80 -10.36 31.21 -2.59
CA THR A 80 -9.06 31.26 -1.88
C THR A 80 -9.05 30.41 -0.62
N GLY A 81 -7.93 30.36 0.09
CA GLY A 81 -7.82 29.65 1.37
C GLY A 81 -8.72 30.19 2.49
N LYS A 82 -9.36 31.36 2.27
CA LYS A 82 -10.38 31.90 3.17
C LYS A 82 -11.80 31.46 2.80
N THR A 83 -12.03 31.16 1.52
CA THR A 83 -13.33 30.75 0.98
C THR A 83 -13.68 29.36 1.46
N THR A 84 -14.88 29.20 2.01
CA THR A 84 -15.45 27.91 2.39
C THR A 84 -16.29 27.37 1.25
N VAL A 85 -15.79 26.34 0.58
CA VAL A 85 -16.49 25.63 -0.49
C VAL A 85 -17.31 24.50 0.11
N THR A 86 -18.62 24.53 -0.14
CA THR A 86 -19.55 23.48 0.27
C THR A 86 -19.75 22.49 -0.87
N LEU A 87 -19.52 21.21 -0.60
CA LEU A 87 -19.66 20.10 -1.54
C LEU A 87 -20.82 19.21 -1.07
N SER A 88 -21.99 19.31 -1.70
CA SER A 88 -23.20 18.58 -1.30
C SER A 88 -24.04 18.25 -2.52
N ASN A 89 -24.57 17.04 -2.59
CA ASN A 89 -25.45 16.55 -3.66
C ASN A 89 -24.85 16.70 -5.06
N ILE A 90 -23.53 16.56 -5.15
CA ILE A 90 -22.77 16.63 -6.40
C ILE A 90 -21.72 15.52 -6.43
N GLU A 91 -21.33 15.18 -7.63
CA GLU A 91 -20.13 14.41 -7.92
C GLU A 91 -19.08 15.33 -8.53
N ILE A 92 -17.82 15.22 -8.13
CA ILE A 92 -16.75 15.97 -8.80
C ILE A 92 -15.56 15.08 -9.15
N SER A 93 -14.79 15.48 -10.16
CA SER A 93 -13.56 14.76 -10.48
C SER A 93 -12.56 14.79 -9.31
N GLU A 94 -11.80 13.70 -9.13
CA GLU A 94 -10.77 13.60 -8.09
C GLU A 94 -9.75 14.75 -8.18
N ASN A 95 -9.42 15.19 -9.39
CA ASN A 95 -8.48 16.29 -9.61
C ASN A 95 -9.05 17.61 -9.11
N LEU A 96 -10.32 17.91 -9.41
CA LEU A 96 -10.99 19.10 -8.88
C LEU A 96 -11.06 19.07 -7.35
N PHE A 97 -11.43 17.92 -6.78
CA PHE A 97 -11.45 17.74 -5.34
C PHE A 97 -10.08 18.02 -4.69
N ILE A 98 -9.00 17.42 -5.20
CA ILE A 98 -7.65 17.57 -4.64
C ILE A 98 -7.17 19.02 -4.71
N VAL A 99 -7.43 19.73 -5.80
CA VAL A 99 -7.03 21.14 -5.92
C VAL A 99 -7.83 22.01 -4.95
N LEU A 100 -9.16 21.84 -4.88
CA LEU A 100 -10.00 22.56 -3.92
C LEU A 100 -9.58 22.28 -2.47
N LEU A 101 -9.29 21.02 -2.14
CA LEU A 101 -8.80 20.58 -0.84
C LEU A 101 -7.54 21.34 -0.41
N ARG A 102 -6.64 21.64 -1.35
CA ARG A 102 -5.38 22.33 -1.07
C ARG A 102 -5.50 23.85 -0.99
N LYS A 103 -6.47 24.43 -1.71
CA LYS A 103 -6.54 25.86 -2.01
C LYS A 103 -7.69 26.58 -1.31
N THR A 104 -8.66 25.85 -0.78
CA THR A 104 -9.89 26.39 -0.17
C THR A 104 -10.20 25.68 1.14
N LYS A 105 -11.10 26.22 1.96
CA LYS A 105 -11.69 25.48 3.09
C LYS A 105 -12.82 24.61 2.55
N ILE A 106 -12.92 23.36 3.00
CA ILE A 106 -13.94 22.42 2.50
C ILE A 106 -14.94 22.09 3.60
N THR A 107 -16.23 22.16 3.25
CA THR A 107 -17.33 21.55 4.01
C THR A 107 -17.97 20.49 3.15
N VAL A 108 -18.00 19.24 3.64
CA VAL A 108 -18.67 18.12 2.97
C VAL A 108 -20.08 18.00 3.52
N GLY A 109 -21.07 18.14 2.63
CA GLY A 109 -22.49 17.96 2.91
C GLY A 109 -22.97 16.55 2.56
N GLU A 110 -24.27 16.43 2.31
CA GLU A 110 -24.92 15.15 1.99
C GLU A 110 -24.55 14.69 0.58
N SER A 111 -24.53 13.37 0.37
CA SER A 111 -24.43 12.75 -0.97
C SER A 111 -23.31 13.28 -1.87
N PHE A 112 -22.16 13.67 -1.30
CA PHE A 112 -20.96 14.03 -2.05
C PHE A 112 -20.19 12.80 -2.53
N SER A 113 -19.75 12.79 -3.79
CA SER A 113 -18.87 11.76 -4.35
C SER A 113 -17.73 12.33 -5.19
N ILE A 114 -16.68 11.52 -5.36
CA ILE A 114 -15.59 11.78 -6.30
C ILE A 114 -15.52 10.69 -7.37
N THR A 115 -15.09 11.09 -8.57
CA THR A 115 -14.99 10.22 -9.76
C THR A 115 -13.67 10.45 -10.53
N GLU A 116 -13.44 9.68 -11.59
CA GLU A 116 -12.28 9.84 -12.46
C GLU A 116 -12.19 11.26 -13.03
N HIS A 117 -10.97 11.79 -13.13
CA HIS A 117 -10.75 12.98 -13.92
C HIS A 117 -10.45 12.60 -15.37
N VAL A 118 -11.28 13.06 -16.28
CA VAL A 118 -11.04 12.95 -17.73
C VAL A 118 -10.80 14.35 -18.28
N ASP A 119 -9.68 14.51 -18.99
CA ASP A 119 -9.31 15.78 -19.60
C ASP A 119 -10.37 16.22 -20.62
N ASN A 120 -10.81 17.48 -20.52
CA ASN A 120 -11.82 18.11 -21.38
C ASN A 120 -13.27 17.62 -21.20
N GLU A 121 -13.53 16.72 -20.26
CA GLU A 121 -14.88 16.35 -19.85
C GLU A 121 -15.35 17.18 -18.65
N ASP A 122 -16.66 17.14 -18.40
CA ASP A 122 -17.29 17.84 -17.29
C ASP A 122 -16.83 17.26 -15.95
N CYS A 123 -16.25 18.12 -15.11
CA CYS A 123 -15.71 17.74 -13.82
C CYS A 123 -16.74 17.79 -12.68
N ILE A 124 -18.00 18.15 -12.96
CA ILE A 124 -19.10 18.18 -11.99
C ILE A 124 -20.30 17.39 -12.54
N GLY A 125 -20.61 16.27 -11.91
CA GLY A 125 -21.75 15.42 -12.23
C GLY A 125 -22.88 15.54 -11.21
N GLU A 126 -24.03 14.99 -11.57
CA GLU A 126 -25.11 14.76 -10.61
C GLU A 126 -24.70 13.67 -9.62
N HIS A 127 -25.13 13.80 -8.36
CA HIS A 127 -24.91 12.76 -7.35
C HIS A 127 -25.41 11.38 -7.82
N GLY A 128 -24.62 10.33 -7.54
CA GLY A 128 -25.01 8.94 -7.80
C GLY A 128 -24.60 8.37 -9.15
N MET A 129 -23.94 9.15 -10.01
CA MET A 129 -23.48 8.71 -11.35
C MET A 129 -22.22 7.82 -11.31
N ALA A 130 -21.27 8.03 -10.38
CA ALA A 130 -20.04 7.25 -10.27
C ALA A 130 -20.21 5.80 -9.79
N ARG A 131 -21.44 5.32 -9.58
CA ARG A 131 -21.67 3.94 -9.10
C ARG A 131 -21.06 2.86 -9.99
N ASN A 132 -20.68 3.17 -11.24
CA ASN A 132 -20.31 2.17 -12.24
C ASN A 132 -18.90 2.32 -12.86
N SER A 133 -18.11 3.35 -12.52
CA SER A 133 -16.77 3.53 -13.12
C SER A 133 -15.67 3.65 -12.05
N PRO A 134 -14.89 2.58 -11.80
CA PRO A 134 -13.83 2.61 -10.80
C PRO A 134 -12.60 3.39 -11.31
N PHE A 135 -12.05 4.28 -10.48
CA PHE A 135 -10.90 5.13 -10.85
C PHE A 135 -9.67 4.90 -9.95
N CYS A 136 -8.51 5.42 -10.37
CA CYS A 136 -7.26 5.30 -9.60
C CYS A 136 -7.02 6.55 -8.74
N LEU A 137 -7.16 6.45 -7.42
CA LEU A 137 -6.78 7.52 -6.52
C LEU A 137 -5.25 7.56 -6.35
N ARG A 138 -4.61 8.46 -7.09
CA ARG A 138 -3.14 8.63 -7.07
C ARG A 138 -2.75 10.07 -6.76
N ARG A 139 -1.51 10.24 -6.30
CA ARG A 139 -0.89 11.56 -6.26
C ARG A 139 -0.34 11.93 -7.64
N ASN A 140 -0.96 12.89 -8.32
CA ASN A 140 -0.58 13.28 -9.69
C ASN A 140 0.56 14.33 -9.76
N ASP A 141 0.99 14.92 -8.66
CA ASP A 141 1.82 16.14 -8.67
C ASP A 141 3.28 15.97 -8.17
N ARG A 142 4.20 16.48 -9.02
CA ARG A 142 5.66 16.54 -8.88
C ARG A 142 6.18 17.63 -7.92
N HIS A 143 5.35 18.20 -7.04
CA HIS A 143 5.79 19.25 -6.10
C HIS A 143 5.24 19.06 -4.67
N LYS A 144 6.03 19.61 -3.73
CA LYS A 144 6.06 19.47 -2.26
C LYS A 144 4.71 19.30 -1.55
N THR A 145 4.80 18.55 -0.45
CA THR A 145 3.95 18.49 0.76
C THR A 145 2.52 19.04 0.62
N VAL A 146 1.53 18.22 0.95
CA VAL A 146 0.13 18.64 1.10
C VAL A 146 0.07 19.94 1.91
N SER A 147 -0.72 20.92 1.45
CA SER A 147 -0.83 22.22 2.14
C SER A 147 -1.39 22.00 3.55
N LEU A 148 -0.98 22.83 4.53
CA LEU A 148 -1.55 22.79 5.89
C LEU A 148 -3.10 22.85 5.85
N LEU A 149 -3.64 23.62 4.91
CA LEU A 149 -5.06 23.75 4.65
C LEU A 149 -5.72 22.41 4.25
N ALA A 150 -5.08 21.61 3.38
CA ALA A 150 -5.61 20.30 3.03
C ALA A 150 -5.61 19.34 4.22
N LEU A 151 -4.58 19.37 5.08
CA LEU A 151 -4.57 18.57 6.30
C LEU A 151 -5.69 19.00 7.27
N GLU A 152 -5.93 20.30 7.43
CA GLU A 152 -7.03 20.84 8.24
C GLU A 152 -8.39 20.41 7.69
N ASN A 153 -8.58 20.49 6.36
CA ASN A 153 -9.80 20.05 5.69
C ASN A 153 -10.04 18.54 5.91
N ILE A 154 -9.05 17.68 5.65
CA ILE A 154 -9.17 16.22 5.86
C ILE A 154 -9.52 15.92 7.32
N LYS A 155 -8.89 16.61 8.27
CA LYS A 155 -9.16 16.44 9.70
C LYS A 155 -10.60 16.82 10.06
N GLY A 156 -11.15 17.86 9.44
CA GLY A 156 -12.51 18.34 9.66
C GLY A 156 -13.60 17.48 9.02
N MET A 157 -13.27 16.63 8.04
CA MET A 157 -14.24 15.79 7.36
C MET A 157 -14.76 14.65 8.25
N PRO A 158 -16.08 14.36 8.25
CA PRO A 158 -16.61 13.15 8.88
C PRO A 158 -16.08 11.88 8.20
N PRO A 159 -15.94 10.75 8.93
CA PRO A 159 -15.66 9.46 8.30
C PRO A 159 -16.79 9.06 7.35
N ASN A 160 -16.48 8.27 6.31
CA ASN A 160 -17.46 7.77 5.33
C ASN A 160 -18.34 8.87 4.69
N SER A 161 -17.81 10.09 4.52
CA SER A 161 -18.54 11.24 3.99
C SER A 161 -18.41 11.42 2.48
N ILE A 162 -17.41 10.78 1.85
CA ILE A 162 -17.10 10.95 0.43
C ILE A 162 -17.38 9.64 -0.31
N GLY A 163 -18.43 9.57 -1.13
CA GLY A 163 -18.67 8.41 -1.99
C GLY A 163 -17.59 8.25 -3.06
N CYS A 164 -17.16 7.02 -3.33
CA CYS A 164 -16.26 6.72 -4.45
C CYS A 164 -16.33 5.23 -4.82
N VAL A 165 -15.89 4.92 -6.04
CA VAL A 165 -15.61 3.55 -6.50
C VAL A 165 -14.18 3.55 -7.03
N LEU A 166 -13.31 2.74 -6.44
CA LEU A 166 -11.87 2.80 -6.68
C LEU A 166 -11.38 1.50 -7.33
N ARG A 167 -10.57 1.63 -8.38
CA ARG A 167 -9.79 0.53 -8.96
C ARG A 167 -8.48 0.36 -8.21
N GLU A 168 -7.81 1.46 -7.91
CA GLU A 168 -6.49 1.47 -7.25
C GLU A 168 -6.35 2.68 -6.32
N ILE A 169 -5.60 2.48 -5.24
CA ILE A 169 -5.14 3.54 -4.33
C ILE A 169 -3.62 3.51 -4.29
N ASN A 170 -2.95 4.60 -4.66
CA ASN A 170 -1.49 4.68 -4.68
C ASN A 170 -1.01 6.03 -4.12
N LEU A 171 -0.73 6.04 -2.82
CA LEU A 171 -0.40 7.24 -2.06
C LEU A 171 0.93 7.06 -1.35
N LYS A 172 1.90 7.91 -1.70
CA LYS A 172 3.27 7.86 -1.16
C LYS A 172 3.67 9.20 -0.57
N ASP A 173 4.16 9.16 0.66
CA ASP A 173 4.70 10.30 1.43
C ASP A 173 3.83 11.56 1.31
N THR A 174 2.55 11.40 1.65
CA THR A 174 1.54 12.45 1.52
C THR A 174 0.52 12.39 2.64
N ASP A 175 0.12 13.57 3.15
CA ASP A 175 -0.95 13.66 4.14
C ASP A 175 -2.31 13.26 3.56
N LEU A 176 -2.42 13.18 2.23
CA LEU A 176 -3.61 12.66 1.53
C LEU A 176 -3.91 11.22 1.94
N ILE A 177 -2.96 10.44 2.46
CA ILE A 177 -3.23 9.12 3.05
C ILE A 177 -4.32 9.20 4.13
N ASN A 178 -4.42 10.31 4.88
CA ASN A 178 -5.45 10.49 5.91
C ASN A 178 -6.88 10.70 5.34
N ILE A 179 -7.05 10.76 4.01
CA ILE A 179 -8.37 10.77 3.38
C ILE A 179 -9.05 9.40 3.43
N LEU A 180 -8.30 8.30 3.55
CA LEU A 180 -8.85 6.95 3.42
C LEU A 180 -10.06 6.69 4.34
N PRO A 181 -10.04 7.07 5.63
CA PRO A 181 -11.21 6.90 6.50
C PRO A 181 -12.41 7.81 6.18
N LYS A 182 -12.21 8.80 5.31
CA LYS A 182 -13.26 9.74 4.86
C LYS A 182 -13.98 9.23 3.63
N LEU A 183 -13.34 8.31 2.90
CA LEU A 183 -13.91 7.65 1.74
C LEU A 183 -14.92 6.59 2.19
N ARG A 184 -16.10 6.64 1.59
CA ARG A 184 -17.15 5.64 1.71
C ARG A 184 -16.99 4.67 0.54
N ILE A 185 -16.07 3.73 0.71
CA ILE A 185 -15.85 2.59 -0.19
C ILE A 185 -16.79 1.47 0.27
N HIS A 186 -17.51 0.85 -0.67
CA HIS A 186 -18.40 -0.26 -0.34
C HIS A 186 -17.60 -1.52 -0.04
N GLU A 187 -18.08 -2.36 0.88
CA GLU A 187 -17.40 -3.63 1.24
C GLU A 187 -17.21 -4.57 0.05
N ASP A 188 -18.18 -4.59 -0.86
CA ASP A 188 -18.12 -5.38 -2.10
C ASP A 188 -17.33 -4.73 -3.25
N SER A 189 -16.78 -3.52 -3.05
CA SER A 189 -15.99 -2.87 -4.10
C SER A 189 -14.68 -3.63 -4.32
N GLU A 190 -14.46 -4.12 -5.54
CA GLU A 190 -13.20 -4.75 -5.93
C GLU A 190 -12.12 -3.68 -6.15
N VAL A 191 -11.02 -3.79 -5.41
CA VAL A 191 -9.86 -2.89 -5.52
C VAL A 191 -8.67 -3.73 -5.95
N GLU A 192 -8.10 -3.42 -7.11
CA GLU A 192 -6.96 -4.16 -7.66
C GLU A 192 -5.71 -3.98 -6.80
N GLU A 193 -5.39 -2.73 -6.44
CA GLU A 193 -4.17 -2.41 -5.71
C GLU A 193 -4.38 -1.34 -4.61
N LEU A 194 -3.88 -1.61 -3.41
CA LEU A 194 -3.68 -0.64 -2.34
C LEU A 194 -2.17 -0.51 -2.05
N ILE A 195 -1.56 0.58 -2.50
CA ILE A 195 -0.15 0.90 -2.28
C ILE A 195 -0.02 2.13 -1.40
N LEU A 196 0.54 1.95 -0.20
CA LEU A 196 0.79 3.05 0.72
C LEU A 196 2.25 3.06 1.17
N ASP A 197 2.88 4.22 1.06
CA ASP A 197 4.25 4.45 1.53
C ASP A 197 4.27 5.67 2.45
N ALA A 198 4.78 5.51 3.65
CA ALA A 198 4.88 6.59 4.63
C ALA A 198 6.22 6.53 5.36
N SER A 199 7.22 7.24 4.83
CA SER A 199 8.55 7.37 5.43
C SER A 199 8.54 8.09 6.78
N GLU A 200 7.51 8.92 7.05
CA GLU A 200 7.31 9.66 8.30
C GLU A 200 5.94 9.38 8.93
N LYS A 201 5.91 9.26 10.26
CA LYS A 201 4.68 8.99 11.04
C LYS A 201 3.58 10.04 10.82
N LYS A 202 3.94 11.28 10.49
CA LYS A 202 2.98 12.38 10.30
C LYS A 202 1.95 12.07 9.21
N TYR A 203 2.34 11.36 8.16
CA TYR A 203 1.47 11.05 7.01
C TYR A 203 0.30 10.12 7.36
N ILE A 204 0.40 9.36 8.45
CA ILE A 204 -0.67 8.44 8.90
C ILE A 204 -1.24 8.81 10.27
N ALA A 205 -0.83 9.95 10.83
CA ALA A 205 -1.17 10.32 12.21
C ALA A 205 -2.67 10.54 12.41
N GLY A 206 -3.42 10.91 11.37
CA GLY A 206 -4.89 11.01 11.41
C GLY A 206 -5.55 9.64 11.54
N ILE A 207 -5.12 8.67 10.73
CA ILE A 207 -5.61 7.28 10.77
C ILE A 207 -5.33 6.62 12.12
N LEU A 208 -4.13 6.79 12.68
CA LEU A 208 -3.79 6.16 13.96
C LEU A 208 -4.50 6.79 15.18
N LYS A 209 -5.15 7.95 15.03
CA LYS A 209 -5.85 8.66 16.12
C LYS A 209 -7.34 8.34 16.18
N GLN A 210 -7.94 7.86 15.10
CA GLN A 210 -9.34 7.48 15.11
C GLN A 210 -9.54 6.15 15.82
N LYS A 211 -10.76 5.93 16.30
CA LYS A 211 -11.13 4.70 17.03
C LYS A 211 -11.76 3.63 16.16
N GLN A 212 -12.30 4.03 15.01
CA GLN A 212 -13.03 3.15 14.12
C GLN A 212 -12.12 2.70 12.99
N LYS A 213 -12.30 1.44 12.60
CA LYS A 213 -11.71 0.91 11.36
C LYS A 213 -12.36 1.57 10.15
N PHE A 214 -11.70 1.48 9.01
CA PHE A 214 -12.24 1.95 7.73
C PHE A 214 -12.16 0.85 6.67
N CYS A 215 -13.14 0.84 5.77
CA CYS A 215 -13.21 -0.11 4.68
C CYS A 215 -12.38 0.37 3.48
N VAL A 216 -11.70 -0.57 2.81
CA VAL A 216 -10.97 -0.35 1.56
C VAL A 216 -11.47 -1.26 0.43
N GLY A 217 -12.65 -1.88 0.63
CA GLY A 217 -13.19 -2.90 -0.27
C GLY A 217 -12.42 -4.22 -0.24
N ARG A 218 -12.64 -5.03 -1.28
CA ARG A 218 -12.00 -6.31 -1.57
C ARG A 218 -10.68 -6.08 -2.30
N VAL A 219 -9.59 -5.93 -1.55
CA VAL A 219 -8.26 -5.59 -2.09
C VAL A 219 -7.51 -6.83 -2.59
N LYS A 220 -7.30 -6.93 -3.90
CA LYS A 220 -6.52 -8.03 -4.51
C LYS A 220 -5.05 -8.01 -4.10
N SER A 221 -4.38 -6.86 -4.20
CA SER A 221 -2.98 -6.67 -3.81
C SER A 221 -2.79 -5.50 -2.86
N MET A 222 -2.20 -5.75 -1.69
CA MET A 222 -1.94 -4.74 -0.66
C MET A 222 -0.44 -4.63 -0.39
N ARG A 223 0.12 -3.43 -0.59
CA ARG A 223 1.54 -3.10 -0.37
C ARG A 223 1.66 -1.95 0.62
N LEU A 224 2.15 -2.21 1.83
CA LEU A 224 2.33 -1.21 2.87
C LEU A 224 3.82 -1.08 3.22
N ARG A 225 4.35 0.14 3.12
CA ARG A 225 5.77 0.42 3.37
C ARG A 225 5.97 1.40 4.52
N GLU A 226 7.03 1.15 5.28
CA GLU A 226 7.47 2.01 6.38
C GLU A 226 6.37 2.22 7.43
N TYR A 227 6.07 3.46 7.84
CA TYR A 227 5.02 3.69 8.84
C TYR A 227 3.64 3.21 8.38
N ALA A 228 3.39 3.09 7.07
CA ALA A 228 2.11 2.62 6.55
C ALA A 228 1.78 1.19 7.01
N VAL A 229 2.79 0.35 7.32
CA VAL A 229 2.57 -0.95 7.95
C VAL A 229 1.72 -0.84 9.23
N GLY A 230 1.85 0.27 9.96
CA GLY A 230 1.12 0.56 11.18
C GLY A 230 -0.39 0.73 11.01
N ILE A 231 -0.89 0.98 9.79
CA ILE A 231 -2.32 1.18 9.56
C ILE A 231 -3.08 -0.13 9.32
N LEU A 232 -2.38 -1.24 9.05
CA LEU A 232 -3.00 -2.52 8.73
C LEU A 232 -4.11 -2.95 9.73
N PRO A 233 -3.95 -2.77 11.06
CA PRO A 233 -5.01 -3.12 12.01
C PRO A 233 -6.22 -2.18 11.99
N GLU A 234 -6.09 -0.99 11.39
CA GLU A 234 -7.16 0.00 11.23
C GLU A 234 -8.01 -0.25 9.98
N ILE A 235 -7.57 -1.15 9.10
CA ILE A 235 -8.31 -1.57 7.92
C ILE A 235 -9.34 -2.62 8.34
N GLU A 236 -10.57 -2.46 7.88
CA GLU A 236 -11.62 -3.47 7.99
C GLU A 236 -11.35 -4.59 6.97
N VAL A 237 -11.31 -5.82 7.46
CA VAL A 237 -11.06 -7.02 6.64
C VAL A 237 -12.34 -7.83 6.63
N HIS A 238 -12.93 -8.03 5.45
CA HIS A 238 -14.16 -8.79 5.29
C HIS A 238 -13.92 -10.30 5.33
N ASP A 239 -14.91 -11.03 5.83
CA ASP A 239 -14.75 -12.44 6.18
C ASP A 239 -14.65 -13.36 4.96
N ASP A 240 -15.29 -13.00 3.85
CA ASP A 240 -15.46 -13.86 2.68
C ASP A 240 -14.46 -13.58 1.56
N TYR A 241 -13.40 -12.81 1.84
CA TYR A 241 -12.46 -12.38 0.81
C TYR A 241 -11.00 -12.76 1.13
N GLU A 242 -10.34 -13.33 0.12
CA GLU A 242 -8.94 -13.72 0.16
C GLU A 242 -8.09 -12.68 -0.58
N VAL A 243 -7.08 -12.13 0.12
CA VAL A 243 -6.10 -11.23 -0.49
C VAL A 243 -5.12 -12.05 -1.32
N GLU A 244 -4.91 -11.71 -2.59
CA GLU A 244 -3.95 -12.44 -3.41
C GLU A 244 -2.51 -12.16 -3.00
N GLN A 245 -2.20 -10.90 -2.69
CA GLN A 245 -0.86 -10.52 -2.24
C GLN A 245 -0.90 -9.50 -1.09
N LEU A 246 -0.25 -9.83 0.02
CA LEU A 246 0.04 -8.91 1.13
C LEU A 246 1.55 -8.72 1.26
N ASP A 247 2.04 -7.51 0.98
CA ASP A 247 3.46 -7.16 1.02
C ASP A 247 3.70 -6.04 2.05
N LEU A 248 4.43 -6.37 3.11
CA LEU A 248 4.79 -5.43 4.18
C LEU A 248 6.32 -5.26 4.21
N SER A 249 6.79 -4.02 4.14
CA SER A 249 8.21 -3.69 4.23
C SER A 249 8.44 -2.56 5.22
N ALA A 250 9.43 -2.70 6.10
CA ALA A 250 9.78 -1.65 7.05
C ALA A 250 11.28 -1.63 7.31
N GLY A 251 11.94 -0.53 6.93
CA GLY A 251 13.39 -0.44 6.96
C GLY A 251 13.99 -0.21 8.35
N ARG A 252 13.17 0.18 9.33
CA ARG A 252 13.63 0.47 10.70
C ARG A 252 12.58 0.07 11.72
N GLU A 253 13.05 -0.19 12.94
CA GLU A 253 12.16 -0.57 14.04
C GLU A 253 11.06 0.47 14.31
N VAL A 254 11.40 1.77 14.21
CA VAL A 254 10.46 2.86 14.50
C VAL A 254 9.20 2.81 13.64
N HIS A 255 9.29 2.24 12.43
CA HIS A 255 8.18 2.12 11.48
C HIS A 255 7.11 1.12 11.95
N VAL A 256 7.53 0.03 12.60
CA VAL A 256 6.62 -1.01 13.14
C VAL A 256 6.34 -0.86 14.64
N ALA A 257 6.97 0.09 15.32
CA ALA A 257 6.83 0.27 16.76
C ALA A 257 5.35 0.42 17.20
N GLY A 258 4.55 1.16 16.45
CA GLY A 258 3.13 1.39 16.76
C GLY A 258 2.28 0.13 16.72
N ILE A 259 2.41 -0.68 15.66
CA ILE A 259 1.65 -1.94 15.51
C ILE A 259 2.09 -3.01 16.53
N LEU A 260 3.39 -3.04 16.86
CA LEU A 260 3.93 -3.96 17.86
C LEU A 260 3.58 -3.59 19.30
N ALA A 261 3.31 -2.31 19.57
CA ALA A 261 2.90 -1.83 20.89
C ALA A 261 1.44 -2.15 21.24
N LYS A 262 0.61 -2.58 20.28
CA LYS A 262 -0.78 -3.00 20.55
C LYS A 262 -0.80 -4.29 21.36
N ASP A 263 -1.60 -4.35 22.42
CA ASP A 263 -1.69 -5.53 23.28
C ASP A 263 -2.31 -6.73 22.56
N GLN A 264 -3.43 -6.48 21.87
CA GLN A 264 -4.18 -7.51 21.18
C GLN A 264 -3.61 -7.77 19.77
N PRO A 265 -3.56 -9.04 19.34
CA PRO A 265 -3.30 -9.34 17.94
C PRO A 265 -4.44 -8.82 17.07
N PHE A 266 -4.15 -8.65 15.78
CA PHE A 266 -5.16 -8.32 14.78
C PHE A 266 -5.33 -9.49 13.81
N TYR A 267 -6.54 -9.60 13.27
CA TYR A 267 -6.91 -10.67 12.36
C TYR A 267 -6.72 -10.23 10.91
N ILE A 268 -6.26 -11.17 10.10
CA ILE A 268 -6.28 -11.09 8.65
C ILE A 268 -7.11 -12.26 8.11
N GLY A 269 -7.73 -12.06 6.95
CA GLY A 269 -8.45 -13.09 6.22
C GLY A 269 -7.50 -14.10 5.55
N GLY A 270 -7.99 -14.79 4.53
CA GLY A 270 -7.14 -15.64 3.68
C GLY A 270 -6.13 -14.80 2.90
N VAL A 271 -4.93 -15.34 2.69
CA VAL A 271 -3.89 -14.67 1.89
C VAL A 271 -3.20 -15.69 0.98
N LYS A 272 -3.28 -15.52 -0.34
CA LYS A 272 -2.57 -16.43 -1.28
C LYS A 272 -1.06 -16.29 -1.13
N LYS A 273 -0.52 -15.06 -1.12
CA LYS A 273 0.90 -14.78 -0.97
C LYS A 273 1.16 -13.65 0.03
N MET A 274 1.96 -13.91 1.04
CA MET A 274 2.35 -12.95 2.07
C MET A 274 3.86 -12.76 2.08
N LEU A 275 4.32 -11.51 1.96
CA LEU A 275 5.73 -11.15 2.00
C LEU A 275 5.98 -10.15 3.13
N LEU A 276 6.88 -10.51 4.04
CA LEU A 276 7.30 -9.63 5.13
C LEU A 276 8.81 -9.38 5.04
N TRP A 277 9.18 -8.12 4.81
CA TRP A 277 10.56 -7.69 4.62
C TRP A 277 11.10 -6.88 5.81
N GLU A 278 12.34 -7.16 6.19
CA GLU A 278 13.11 -6.43 7.20
C GLU A 278 12.36 -6.38 8.55
N CYS A 279 12.22 -5.21 9.18
CA CYS A 279 11.51 -5.08 10.46
C CYS A 279 10.03 -5.48 10.38
N ALA A 280 9.42 -5.57 9.19
CA ALA A 280 8.04 -6.01 9.03
C ALA A 280 7.84 -7.49 9.40
N VAL A 281 8.89 -8.30 9.39
CA VAL A 281 8.84 -9.71 9.87
C VAL A 281 8.30 -9.79 11.30
N ARG A 282 8.58 -8.78 12.14
CA ARG A 282 8.08 -8.72 13.53
C ARG A 282 6.56 -8.59 13.62
N VAL A 283 5.91 -8.06 12.59
CA VAL A 283 4.46 -7.89 12.54
C VAL A 283 3.75 -9.24 12.55
N ALA A 284 4.35 -10.29 11.99
CA ALA A 284 3.83 -11.66 12.08
C ALA A 284 3.52 -12.09 13.53
N THR A 285 4.26 -11.56 14.51
CA THR A 285 4.03 -11.90 15.93
C THR A 285 2.77 -11.28 16.54
N LYS A 286 2.11 -10.38 15.81
CA LYS A 286 0.84 -9.71 16.16
C LYS A 286 -0.30 -10.09 15.22
N MET A 287 -0.03 -10.87 14.18
CA MET A 287 -1.02 -11.32 13.21
C MET A 287 -1.67 -12.62 13.65
N ARG A 288 -2.96 -12.76 13.35
CA ARG A 288 -3.71 -14.01 13.42
C ARG A 288 -4.44 -14.23 12.11
N VAL A 289 -4.24 -15.39 11.51
CA VAL A 289 -5.06 -15.87 10.40
C VAL A 289 -6.30 -16.52 11.01
N ARG A 290 -7.48 -16.26 10.44
CA ARG A 290 -8.73 -16.90 10.92
C ARG A 290 -8.64 -18.42 10.81
N ASP A 291 -9.38 -19.13 11.66
CA ASP A 291 -9.26 -20.58 11.82
C ASP A 291 -9.67 -21.42 10.61
N ASP A 292 -10.47 -20.85 9.71
CA ASP A 292 -10.94 -21.34 8.40
C ASP A 292 -10.07 -20.86 7.23
N CYS A 293 -9.18 -19.89 7.46
CA CYS A 293 -8.26 -19.35 6.46
C CYS A 293 -6.90 -20.06 6.47
N GLU A 294 -6.13 -19.83 5.41
CA GLU A 294 -4.78 -20.34 5.24
C GLU A 294 -3.93 -19.29 4.50
N ILE A 295 -2.61 -19.33 4.73
CA ILE A 295 -1.64 -18.61 3.91
C ILE A 295 -1.13 -19.58 2.84
N GLY A 296 -1.31 -19.26 1.56
CA GLY A 296 -0.77 -20.08 0.47
C GLY A 296 0.77 -20.10 0.49
N GLU A 297 1.39 -18.92 0.48
CA GLU A 297 2.84 -18.75 0.48
C GLU A 297 3.24 -17.67 1.49
N LEU A 298 4.11 -18.01 2.44
CA LEU A 298 4.67 -17.07 3.41
C LEU A 298 6.17 -16.90 3.18
N ILE A 299 6.57 -15.70 2.77
CA ILE A 299 7.97 -15.31 2.62
C ILE A 299 8.36 -14.35 3.74
N LEU A 300 9.34 -14.74 4.56
CA LEU A 300 9.97 -13.84 5.53
C LEU A 300 11.42 -13.58 5.13
N ALA A 301 11.81 -12.32 5.03
CA ALA A 301 13.17 -11.94 4.68
C ALA A 301 13.66 -10.82 5.61
N ALA A 302 14.80 -11.03 6.25
CA ALA A 302 15.40 -10.04 7.16
C ALA A 302 16.88 -9.86 6.84
N ILE A 303 17.26 -8.64 6.48
CA ILE A 303 18.62 -8.32 6.01
C ILE A 303 19.59 -8.19 7.18
N ARG A 304 19.09 -7.80 8.37
CA ARG A 304 19.91 -7.64 9.58
C ARG A 304 19.34 -8.45 10.73
N GLU A 305 20.21 -8.85 11.64
CA GLU A 305 19.81 -9.56 12.85
C GLU A 305 18.89 -8.72 13.76
N GLU A 306 19.10 -7.40 13.79
CA GLU A 306 18.26 -6.45 14.54
C GLU A 306 16.79 -6.44 14.10
N ASP A 307 16.51 -6.79 12.84
CA ASP A 307 15.16 -6.85 12.29
C ASP A 307 14.31 -7.92 12.99
N ILE A 308 14.95 -8.96 13.55
CA ILE A 308 14.28 -10.08 14.23
C ILE A 308 14.67 -10.24 15.71
N ALA A 309 15.61 -9.45 16.23
CA ALA A 309 16.13 -9.60 17.59
C ALA A 309 15.02 -9.64 18.67
N ARG A 310 13.98 -8.81 18.51
CA ARG A 310 12.82 -8.81 19.42
C ARG A 310 11.93 -10.05 19.32
N ILE A 311 11.94 -10.76 18.20
CA ILE A 311 11.25 -12.04 18.07
C ILE A 311 12.01 -13.07 18.91
N LEU A 312 13.33 -13.14 18.74
CA LEU A 312 14.20 -14.09 19.43
C LEU A 312 14.23 -13.88 20.95
N ALA A 313 14.07 -12.63 21.40
CA ALA A 313 13.99 -12.29 22.82
C ALA A 313 12.67 -12.71 23.50
N LYS A 314 11.65 -13.17 22.77
CA LYS A 314 10.39 -13.61 23.37
C LYS A 314 10.53 -14.98 24.04
N ASP A 315 9.95 -15.14 25.22
CA ASP A 315 9.92 -16.44 25.91
C ASP A 315 9.04 -17.45 25.16
N LYS A 316 7.85 -16.99 24.73
CA LYS A 316 6.85 -17.83 24.08
C LYS A 316 6.90 -17.68 22.56
N PRO A 317 6.84 -18.81 21.82
CA PRO A 317 6.73 -18.75 20.38
C PRO A 317 5.38 -18.17 19.95
N PHE A 318 5.34 -17.56 18.77
CA PHE A 318 4.12 -17.08 18.12
C PHE A 318 3.64 -18.10 17.09
N CYS A 319 2.36 -18.05 16.73
CA CYS A 319 1.78 -18.94 15.72
C CYS A 319 1.33 -18.12 14.52
N VAL A 320 1.75 -18.53 13.32
CA VAL A 320 1.41 -17.88 12.04
C VAL A 320 0.13 -18.44 11.39
N GLY A 321 -0.48 -19.46 11.98
CA GLY A 321 -1.66 -20.13 11.42
C GLY A 321 -1.31 -21.32 10.52
N ARG A 322 -2.19 -21.64 9.57
CA ARG A 322 -1.93 -22.63 8.52
C ARG A 322 -1.17 -21.99 7.38
N VAL A 323 -0.16 -22.68 6.87
CA VAL A 323 0.72 -22.22 5.80
C VAL A 323 0.99 -23.38 4.85
N LYS A 324 0.67 -23.25 3.55
CA LYS A 324 0.99 -24.29 2.57
C LYS A 324 2.46 -24.29 2.19
N SER A 325 3.02 -23.12 1.91
CA SER A 325 4.43 -22.97 1.50
C SER A 325 5.12 -21.87 2.30
N MET A 326 6.34 -22.10 2.75
CA MET A 326 7.10 -21.11 3.51
C MET A 326 8.56 -21.02 3.08
N ASP A 327 8.99 -19.80 2.80
CA ASP A 327 10.36 -19.44 2.50
C ASP A 327 10.91 -18.49 3.56
N LEU A 328 11.99 -18.90 4.22
CA LEU A 328 12.71 -18.04 5.15
C LEU A 328 14.06 -17.68 4.56
N LYS A 329 14.24 -16.38 4.34
CA LYS A 329 15.43 -15.83 3.69
C LYS A 329 16.23 -15.02 4.67
N GLU A 330 17.54 -15.10 4.50
CA GLU A 330 18.48 -14.31 5.26
C GLU A 330 18.42 -14.52 6.79
N TYR A 331 18.45 -13.46 7.62
CA TYR A 331 18.33 -13.61 9.08
C TYR A 331 16.95 -14.11 9.52
N ALA A 332 15.95 -14.07 8.64
CA ALA A 332 14.61 -14.56 8.98
C ALA A 332 14.59 -16.07 9.23
N VAL A 333 15.61 -16.83 8.80
CA VAL A 333 15.75 -18.26 9.14
C VAL A 333 15.71 -18.49 10.65
N HIS A 334 16.24 -17.57 11.47
CA HIS A 334 16.22 -17.72 12.93
C HIS A 334 14.81 -17.59 13.53
N VAL A 335 13.83 -17.05 12.79
CA VAL A 335 12.45 -16.91 13.28
C VAL A 335 11.82 -18.26 13.62
N ILE A 336 12.26 -19.35 12.99
CA ILE A 336 11.78 -20.72 13.28
C ILE A 336 11.91 -21.09 14.75
N ILE A 337 12.93 -20.57 15.44
CA ILE A 337 13.19 -20.85 16.86
C ILE A 337 12.01 -20.40 17.73
N LYS A 338 11.27 -19.37 17.29
CA LYS A 338 10.17 -18.74 18.03
C LYS A 338 8.84 -18.81 17.28
N MET A 339 8.71 -19.69 16.30
CA MET A 339 7.51 -19.81 15.48
C MET A 339 6.87 -21.19 15.65
N ARG A 340 5.55 -21.25 15.47
CA ARG A 340 4.75 -22.49 15.37
C ARG A 340 3.77 -22.40 14.22
N ILE A 341 3.55 -23.53 13.57
CA ILE A 341 2.46 -23.72 12.61
C ILE A 341 1.27 -24.33 13.32
N LYS A 342 0.06 -24.04 12.85
CA LYS A 342 -1.16 -24.63 13.41
C LYS A 342 -1.17 -26.14 13.21
N GLU A 343 -1.48 -26.88 14.27
CA GLU A 343 -1.56 -28.34 14.26
C GLU A 343 -2.57 -28.85 13.22
N GLY A 344 -2.29 -30.02 12.65
CA GLY A 344 -3.12 -30.64 11.60
C GLY A 344 -2.86 -30.11 10.18
N SER A 345 -2.05 -29.06 10.02
CA SER A 345 -1.63 -28.56 8.71
C SER A 345 -0.54 -29.45 8.11
N ILE A 346 -0.64 -29.73 6.80
CA ILE A 346 0.43 -30.34 6.02
C ILE A 346 1.01 -29.25 5.13
N MET A 347 2.27 -28.89 5.37
CA MET A 347 2.97 -27.93 4.54
C MET A 347 3.44 -28.61 3.25
N GLU A 348 3.14 -28.02 2.11
CA GLU A 348 3.58 -28.46 0.78
C GLU A 348 5.07 -28.18 0.57
N SER A 349 5.56 -27.02 1.01
CA SER A 349 6.98 -26.66 0.87
C SER A 349 7.51 -25.87 2.06
N PHE A 350 8.72 -26.21 2.50
CA PHE A 350 9.46 -25.48 3.52
C PHE A 350 10.92 -25.30 3.09
N ASN A 351 11.32 -24.05 2.88
CA ASN A 351 12.63 -23.70 2.36
C ASN A 351 13.37 -22.75 3.31
N LEU A 352 14.62 -23.09 3.63
CA LEU A 352 15.56 -22.22 4.33
C LEU A 352 16.63 -21.77 3.35
N GLU A 353 16.41 -20.61 2.70
CA GLU A 353 17.30 -20.12 1.66
C GLU A 353 18.46 -19.32 2.26
N LYS A 354 19.65 -19.96 2.41
CA LYS A 354 20.90 -19.22 2.66
C LYS A 354 22.25 -19.94 2.58
N TYR A 355 23.32 -19.13 2.66
CA TYR A 355 24.72 -19.45 3.01
C TYR A 355 24.88 -19.80 4.50
N SER A 356 25.84 -20.67 4.83
CA SER A 356 25.98 -21.40 6.11
C SER A 356 26.14 -20.55 7.39
N GLU A 357 26.57 -19.29 7.29
CA GLU A 357 26.92 -18.45 8.45
C GLU A 357 25.70 -17.98 9.28
N TYR A 358 24.48 -18.14 8.76
CA TYR A 358 23.24 -17.67 9.39
C TYR A 358 22.46 -18.78 10.09
N TYR A 359 23.10 -19.90 10.36
CA TYR A 359 22.49 -21.00 11.12
C TYR A 359 23.05 -21.15 12.53
N SER A 360 24.01 -20.32 12.94
CA SER A 360 24.71 -20.42 14.23
C SER A 360 23.73 -20.53 15.41
N ARG A 361 22.75 -19.64 15.50
CA ARG A 361 21.74 -19.67 16.57
C ARG A 361 20.85 -20.91 16.52
N ILE A 362 20.50 -21.41 15.32
CA ILE A 362 19.71 -22.63 15.20
C ILE A 362 20.53 -23.85 15.64
N LEU A 363 21.84 -23.86 15.37
CA LEU A 363 22.72 -24.95 15.77
C LEU A 363 22.96 -25.01 17.28
N GLU A 364 22.80 -23.88 17.99
CA GLU A 364 22.84 -23.79 19.46
C GLU A 364 21.60 -24.38 20.14
N GLU A 365 20.48 -24.49 19.41
CA GLU A 365 19.25 -25.10 19.93
C GLU A 365 19.43 -26.59 20.22
N LYS A 366 18.61 -27.12 21.14
CA LYS A 366 18.61 -28.57 21.41
C LYS A 366 18.07 -29.33 20.20
N ASP A 367 18.58 -30.55 20.01
CA ASP A 367 18.08 -31.42 18.93
C ASP A 367 16.56 -31.67 19.13
N GLY A 368 15.80 -31.56 18.05
CA GLY A 368 14.33 -31.68 18.04
C GLY A 368 13.56 -30.63 18.87
N SER A 369 14.15 -29.46 19.18
CA SER A 369 13.44 -28.41 19.95
C SER A 369 12.55 -27.51 19.10
N ILE A 370 12.76 -27.46 17.78
CA ILE A 370 12.05 -26.54 16.88
C ILE A 370 10.90 -27.29 16.18
N GLU A 371 9.66 -26.95 16.53
CA GLU A 371 8.45 -27.61 16.01
C GLU A 371 8.04 -27.05 14.62
N LEU A 372 8.01 -27.89 13.59
CA LEU A 372 7.49 -27.52 12.26
C LEU A 372 6.21 -28.28 11.87
N GLY A 373 6.00 -29.48 12.41
CA GLY A 373 4.84 -30.31 12.09
C GLY A 373 5.02 -31.16 10.82
N ARG A 374 3.97 -31.31 10.03
CA ARG A 374 3.93 -32.25 8.89
C ARG A 374 4.27 -31.52 7.59
N ILE A 375 5.17 -32.09 6.79
CA ILE A 375 5.68 -31.48 5.55
C ILE A 375 5.73 -32.53 4.43
N ARG A 376 5.34 -32.19 3.21
CA ARG A 376 5.54 -33.04 2.03
C ARG A 376 7.03 -33.28 1.83
N ARG A 377 7.41 -34.54 1.62
CA ARG A 377 8.81 -34.92 1.37
C ARG A 377 9.40 -34.18 0.16
N SER A 378 8.59 -33.95 -0.88
CA SER A 378 8.97 -33.29 -2.13
C SER A 378 9.36 -31.81 -1.92
N GLY A 379 8.76 -31.11 -0.97
CA GLY A 379 9.02 -29.69 -0.69
C GLY A 379 9.87 -29.42 0.55
N PHE A 380 10.51 -30.43 1.15
CA PHE A 380 11.35 -30.21 2.34
C PHE A 380 12.80 -29.85 1.98
N HIS A 381 13.05 -28.54 1.83
CA HIS A 381 14.34 -27.98 1.42
C HIS A 381 15.10 -27.38 2.60
N VAL A 382 15.57 -28.26 3.49
CA VAL A 382 16.35 -27.89 4.68
C VAL A 382 17.75 -28.52 4.66
N PRO A 383 18.83 -27.76 4.93
CA PRO A 383 20.19 -28.29 5.07
C PRO A 383 20.30 -29.39 6.13
N ARG A 384 21.06 -30.46 5.84
CA ARG A 384 21.17 -31.65 6.71
C ARG A 384 21.58 -31.34 8.16
N GLU A 385 22.48 -30.37 8.35
CA GLU A 385 22.97 -29.94 9.67
C GLU A 385 21.89 -29.32 10.56
N ILE A 386 20.84 -28.76 9.95
CA ILE A 386 19.70 -28.14 10.62
C ILE A 386 18.61 -29.15 10.92
N ARG A 387 18.45 -30.19 10.09
CA ARG A 387 17.38 -31.18 10.25
C ARG A 387 17.31 -31.80 11.65
N ARG A 388 18.46 -32.06 12.29
CA ARG A 388 18.50 -32.60 13.67
C ARG A 388 17.91 -31.66 14.73
N LYS A 389 17.83 -30.36 14.46
CA LYS A 389 17.26 -29.35 15.36
C LYS A 389 15.74 -29.25 15.26
N LEU A 390 15.17 -29.80 14.18
CA LEU A 390 13.77 -29.69 13.85
C LEU A 390 13.01 -30.94 14.30
N ARG A 391 11.78 -30.76 14.79
CA ARG A 391 10.76 -31.79 14.97
C ARG A 391 9.75 -31.65 13.85
N TYR A 392 9.75 -32.62 12.94
CA TYR A 392 8.89 -32.64 11.76
C TYR A 392 8.55 -34.09 11.38
N THR A 393 7.49 -34.24 10.60
CA THR A 393 7.07 -35.51 10.01
C THR A 393 6.97 -35.35 8.50
N LEU A 394 7.75 -36.13 7.76
CA LEU A 394 7.64 -36.16 6.31
C LEU A 394 6.46 -37.04 5.88
N VAL A 395 5.67 -36.52 4.94
CA VAL A 395 4.54 -37.25 4.36
C VAL A 395 4.69 -37.38 2.83
N ASP A 396 4.10 -38.43 2.26
CA ASP A 396 3.94 -38.62 0.81
C ASP A 396 2.90 -37.64 0.24
N GLU A 397 2.47 -37.79 -1.02
CA GLU A 397 1.47 -36.90 -1.65
C GLU A 397 0.04 -37.19 -1.15
N GLU A 398 -0.23 -38.40 -0.66
CA GLU A 398 -1.50 -38.78 -0.03
C GLU A 398 -1.59 -38.35 1.45
N GLY A 399 -0.50 -37.86 2.03
CA GLY A 399 -0.44 -37.39 3.41
C GLY A 399 -0.14 -38.51 4.41
N LYS A 400 0.37 -39.66 3.98
CA LYS A 400 0.83 -40.73 4.86
C LYS A 400 2.29 -40.52 5.21
N GLU A 401 2.66 -40.92 6.43
CA GLU A 401 4.02 -40.77 6.92
C GLU A 401 5.00 -41.62 6.11
N VAL A 402 6.13 -41.02 5.72
CA VAL A 402 7.21 -41.73 5.04
C VAL A 402 8.14 -42.32 6.09
N LEU A 403 8.08 -43.63 6.28
CA LEU A 403 8.96 -44.36 7.20
C LEU A 403 10.41 -44.30 6.70
N GLY A 404 11.30 -43.65 7.47
CA GLY A 404 12.74 -43.60 7.17
C GLY A 404 13.49 -42.35 7.68
N GLU A 405 12.79 -41.25 7.97
CA GLU A 405 13.40 -40.00 8.49
C GLU A 405 12.63 -39.38 9.68
N THR A 406 11.99 -40.19 10.53
CA THR A 406 11.45 -39.72 11.82
C THR A 406 12.60 -39.59 12.81
N ILE A 407 13.33 -38.47 12.79
CA ILE A 407 14.41 -38.22 13.77
C ILE A 407 13.80 -37.74 15.09
N GLY A 408 13.24 -38.69 15.83
CA GLY A 408 12.99 -38.60 17.27
C GLY A 408 14.10 -39.25 18.12
N GLU A 409 14.92 -40.12 17.53
CA GLU A 409 16.02 -40.80 18.21
C GLU A 409 17.16 -41.09 17.21
N VAL A 410 18.13 -40.18 17.06
CA VAL A 410 19.43 -40.56 16.51
C VAL A 410 20.35 -40.81 17.68
N ALA A 411 20.30 -42.04 18.18
CA ALA A 411 21.36 -42.59 18.99
C ALA A 411 22.68 -42.57 18.18
N THR A 412 23.73 -42.14 18.85
CA THR A 412 25.12 -42.07 18.40
C THR A 412 25.56 -43.26 17.54
N ALA A 413 25.89 -43.03 16.27
CA ALA A 413 26.78 -43.91 15.51
C ALA A 413 27.53 -43.11 14.42
N ASN A 414 28.72 -42.66 14.78
CA ASN A 414 29.75 -42.27 13.81
C ASN A 414 30.25 -43.53 13.08
N ARG A 415 30.23 -43.55 11.75
CA ARG A 415 31.37 -43.89 10.86
C ARG A 415 30.98 -43.98 9.38
N GLY A 416 31.72 -43.24 8.56
CA GLY A 416 32.20 -43.70 7.25
C GLY A 416 31.33 -43.35 6.04
N GLY A 417 31.97 -42.76 5.02
CA GLY A 417 31.45 -42.73 3.65
C GLY A 417 31.54 -41.36 2.98
N VAL A 418 32.73 -41.04 2.48
CA VAL A 418 32.93 -40.09 1.38
C VAL A 418 32.37 -40.71 0.10
N GLU A 419 32.01 -39.86 -0.88
CA GLU A 419 31.55 -40.16 -2.25
C GLU A 419 30.05 -40.45 -2.45
N GLU A 420 29.32 -39.42 -2.90
CA GLU A 420 28.67 -39.45 -4.21
C GLU A 420 28.12 -38.04 -4.56
N ALA A 421 28.94 -37.29 -5.29
CA ALA A 421 28.54 -36.05 -5.96
C ALA A 421 28.88 -36.19 -7.44
N ARG A 422 27.94 -36.69 -8.23
CA ARG A 422 27.83 -36.44 -9.67
C ARG A 422 26.55 -37.06 -10.21
N VAL A 423 25.92 -36.35 -11.14
CA VAL A 423 24.78 -36.75 -11.98
C VAL A 423 23.37 -36.35 -11.49
N HIS A 424 23.09 -35.04 -11.50
CA HIS A 424 21.86 -34.49 -12.11
C HIS A 424 21.91 -32.94 -12.13
N TRP A 425 22.51 -32.36 -13.16
CA TRP A 425 22.55 -30.90 -13.36
C TRP A 425 22.13 -30.44 -14.78
N GLU A 426 21.45 -31.29 -15.56
CA GLU A 426 21.11 -30.95 -16.96
C GLU A 426 19.60 -30.82 -17.25
N THR A 427 18.77 -30.44 -16.27
CA THR A 427 17.33 -30.18 -16.55
C THR A 427 16.73 -28.97 -15.82
N ILE A 428 17.55 -27.96 -15.52
CA ILE A 428 17.07 -26.65 -15.02
C ILE A 428 17.69 -25.52 -15.87
N GLY A 429 17.80 -25.76 -17.19
CA GLY A 429 18.36 -24.82 -18.16
C GLY A 429 17.37 -23.80 -18.73
N GLU A 430 16.09 -23.85 -18.38
CA GLU A 430 15.06 -23.00 -18.99
C GLU A 430 14.28 -22.08 -18.01
N PHE A 431 14.73 -21.94 -16.77
CA PHE A 431 14.12 -21.00 -15.80
C PHE A 431 14.95 -19.71 -15.55
N PHE A 432 16.12 -19.60 -16.18
CA PHE A 432 17.00 -18.43 -16.07
C PHE A 432 16.84 -17.49 -17.27
N ASP A 433 15.77 -16.69 -17.30
CA ASP A 433 15.78 -15.45 -18.10
C ASP A 433 14.92 -14.30 -17.53
N SER A 434 14.37 -14.41 -16.32
CA SER A 434 13.56 -13.32 -15.70
C SER A 434 14.18 -12.71 -14.44
N THR A 435 15.21 -13.31 -13.85
CA THR A 435 15.89 -12.77 -12.65
C THR A 435 17.06 -11.84 -12.98
N ALA A 436 17.65 -11.94 -14.18
CA ALA A 436 18.72 -11.04 -14.63
C ALA A 436 18.20 -9.61 -14.90
N VAL A 437 16.93 -9.45 -15.31
CA VAL A 437 16.30 -8.13 -15.53
C VAL A 437 16.01 -7.42 -14.19
N LEU A 438 15.63 -8.17 -13.15
CA LEU A 438 15.37 -7.61 -11.81
C LEU A 438 16.68 -7.22 -11.10
N LEU A 439 17.75 -8.03 -11.20
CA LEU A 439 19.07 -7.65 -10.70
C LEU A 439 19.68 -6.46 -11.49
N GLY A 440 19.43 -6.37 -12.79
CA GLY A 440 19.81 -5.22 -13.62
C GLY A 440 19.11 -3.93 -13.22
N LEU A 441 17.80 -3.97 -12.91
CA LEU A 441 17.07 -2.81 -12.39
C LEU A 441 17.56 -2.38 -11.00
N PHE A 442 17.91 -3.33 -10.13
CA PHE A 442 18.51 -3.04 -8.83
C PHE A 442 19.87 -2.35 -8.94
N LEU A 443 20.72 -2.73 -9.90
CA LEU A 443 22.02 -2.09 -10.12
C LEU A 443 21.87 -0.66 -10.68
N VAL A 444 20.87 -0.41 -11.53
CA VAL A 444 20.57 0.93 -12.10
C VAL A 444 20.00 1.87 -11.04
N ILE A 445 19.15 1.38 -10.14
CA ILE A 445 18.62 2.16 -8.99
C ILE A 445 19.73 2.43 -7.96
N TRP A 446 20.63 1.48 -7.76
CA TRP A 446 21.79 1.62 -6.88
C TRP A 446 22.82 2.63 -7.42
N LEU A 447 23.15 2.60 -8.72
CA LEU A 447 24.04 3.57 -9.37
C LEU A 447 23.45 4.98 -9.47
N SER A 448 22.13 5.15 -9.66
CA SER A 448 21.51 6.49 -9.71
C SER A 448 21.48 7.18 -8.35
N SER A 449 21.56 6.41 -7.26
CA SER A 449 21.57 6.92 -5.89
C SER A 449 22.96 7.33 -5.41
N TYR A 450 24.02 6.85 -6.07
CA TYR A 450 25.42 7.15 -5.70
C TYR A 450 26.06 8.30 -6.52
N LEU A 451 25.47 8.68 -7.66
CA LEU A 451 25.95 9.78 -8.54
C LEU A 451 25.32 11.16 -8.25
N ARG A 452 24.62 11.32 -7.11
CA ARG A 452 24.21 12.63 -6.56
C ARG A 452 24.83 12.85 -5.18
N VAL A 453 26.14 13.01 -5.16
CA VAL A 453 26.89 13.70 -4.10
C VAL A 453 27.79 14.72 -4.77
#